data_AF-A0A0V1BKF8-F1
#
_entry.id   AF-A0A0V1BKF8-F1
#
_cell.length_a   1.000
_cell.length_b   1.000
_cell.length_c   1.000
_cell.angle_alpha   90.00
_cell.angle_beta   90.00
_cell.angle_gamma   90.00
#
_symmetry.space_group_name_H-M   'P 1'
#
loop_
_entity.id
_entity.type
_entity.pdbx_description
1 polymer ?
#
loop_
_entity_poly.entity_id
_entity_poly.type
_entity_poly.pdbx_seq_one_letter_code
_entity_poly.pdbx_strand_id
1 'polypeptide(L)'
;LFIMAELPPETKKKVSHQKKDFLLQCSFNGRQCDIENDFELLMDPVYGNCYMFNSNSTINRTTSRAGPIYGLSLVIYVDADDYLPTTKASGVRLLVHSQEEYPFPDTNGYNAPTGLLSSFGIRMKKIERLPQPYGDCIKEGKTKDYIYKDQIYSLEGCYRSCFQMEMIKSCGCGDPRFPVPEGRRHCRVKERKARECLENVIQKSGGLHGSFSGKCDCRQPCVQYVYDMSFSAAKWPTPSIELDDCNDTAEECIRKLKKNALSLEIYFEQLNYEVLKELQAYQWVNLMADFGGQLGLWMGVSVITIIEVLVLIYEVIKICCTRRKKPTMNKHHRRSIYDDSTVEMTIKIHPPNQNNPKDSIATAHSENDDECSQNSYAMENHLHRHDAEIPNSVITFCAHCSLNIKQ
;
A
#
# COMPACT_ATOMS: atom_id res chain seq x y z
N LEU A 1 32.62 5.93 -6.29
CA LEU A 1 31.24 6.24 -5.88
C LEU A 1 30.89 7.73 -5.91
N PHE A 2 31.48 8.62 -5.10
CA PHE A 2 30.97 10.00 -4.99
C PHE A 2 31.10 10.88 -6.24
N ILE A 3 32.06 10.59 -7.13
CA ILE A 3 32.36 11.43 -8.31
C ILE A 3 31.16 11.48 -9.28
N MET A 4 30.49 10.34 -9.51
CA MET A 4 29.35 10.32 -10.43
C MET A 4 28.15 11.04 -9.86
N ALA A 5 27.90 10.84 -8.57
CA ALA A 5 26.78 11.46 -7.90
C ALA A 5 26.89 13.01 -7.85
N GLU A 6 28.10 13.58 -7.92
CA GLU A 6 28.31 15.05 -8.01
C GLU A 6 28.08 15.63 -9.43
N LEU A 7 28.11 14.82 -10.49
CA LEU A 7 28.00 15.36 -11.86
C LEU A 7 26.65 16.08 -12.09
N PRO A 8 26.63 17.16 -12.91
CA PRO A 8 25.40 17.82 -13.31
C PRO A 8 24.42 16.83 -13.96
N PRO A 9 23.10 17.00 -13.76
CA PRO A 9 22.09 16.08 -14.29
C PRO A 9 22.16 15.95 -15.82
N GLU A 10 22.39 17.05 -16.53
CA GLU A 10 22.55 17.04 -18.00
C GLU A 10 23.72 16.20 -18.49
N THR A 11 24.83 16.22 -17.76
CA THR A 11 26.01 15.42 -18.10
C THR A 11 25.75 13.94 -17.81
N LYS A 12 25.13 13.62 -16.66
CA LYS A 12 24.74 12.24 -16.32
C LYS A 12 23.82 11.64 -17.39
N LYS A 13 22.82 12.41 -17.82
CA LYS A 13 21.86 11.99 -18.83
C LYS A 13 22.53 11.62 -20.16
N LYS A 14 23.56 12.37 -20.57
CA LYS A 14 24.30 12.14 -21.83
C LYS A 14 25.27 10.96 -21.76
N VAL A 15 25.91 10.76 -20.61
CA VAL A 15 26.95 9.72 -20.42
C VAL A 15 26.34 8.34 -20.16
N SER A 16 25.10 8.29 -19.67
CA SER A 16 24.39 7.03 -19.45
C SER A 16 23.63 6.56 -20.71
N HIS A 17 23.16 5.31 -20.70
CA HIS A 17 22.50 4.68 -21.83
C HIS A 17 21.27 5.49 -22.28
N GLN A 18 21.20 5.80 -23.57
CA GLN A 18 20.06 6.48 -24.17
C GLN A 18 18.93 5.48 -24.43
N LYS A 19 17.70 6.02 -24.53
CA LYS A 19 16.49 5.20 -24.59
C LYS A 19 16.47 4.28 -25.80
N LYS A 20 16.80 4.82 -26.98
CA LYS A 20 16.82 4.11 -28.27
C LYS A 20 17.86 3.00 -28.34
N ASP A 21 19.01 3.22 -27.70
CA ASP A 21 20.10 2.24 -27.69
C ASP A 21 19.82 1.12 -26.68
N PHE A 22 19.08 1.44 -25.61
CA PHE A 22 18.75 0.50 -24.55
C PHE A 22 17.56 -0.39 -24.90
N LEU A 23 16.48 0.17 -25.44
CA LEU A 23 15.25 -0.55 -25.79
C LEU A 23 15.19 -0.82 -27.29
N LEU A 24 15.46 -2.05 -27.71
CA LEU A 24 15.42 -2.44 -29.13
C LEU A 24 13.98 -2.72 -29.61
N GLN A 25 13.21 -3.43 -28.79
CA GLN A 25 11.84 -3.81 -29.13
C GLN A 25 10.94 -3.73 -27.90
N CYS A 26 9.70 -3.26 -28.08
CA CYS A 26 8.67 -3.24 -27.04
C CYS A 26 7.32 -3.69 -27.59
N SER A 27 6.66 -4.58 -26.85
CA SER A 27 5.27 -4.98 -27.06
C SER A 27 4.53 -4.98 -25.73
N PHE A 28 3.33 -4.40 -25.69
CA PHE A 28 2.42 -4.44 -24.55
C PHE A 28 1.03 -4.83 -25.01
N ASN A 29 0.43 -5.83 -24.36
CA ASN A 29 -0.90 -6.33 -24.71
C ASN A 29 -1.02 -6.77 -26.19
N GLY A 30 0.05 -7.39 -26.72
CA GLY A 30 0.15 -7.82 -28.11
C GLY A 30 0.30 -6.68 -29.15
N ARG A 31 0.51 -5.43 -28.72
CA ARG A 31 0.70 -4.27 -29.61
C ARG A 31 2.06 -3.64 -29.39
N GLN A 32 2.68 -3.16 -30.46
CA GLN A 32 3.96 -2.45 -30.38
C GLN A 32 3.82 -1.16 -29.56
N CYS A 33 4.72 -0.95 -28.59
CA CYS A 33 4.71 0.25 -27.75
C CYS A 33 5.35 1.44 -28.48
N ASP A 34 5.04 2.65 -28.02
CA ASP A 34 5.79 3.84 -28.40
C ASP A 34 6.93 4.07 -27.38
N ILE A 35 8.16 3.70 -27.76
CA ILE A 35 9.32 3.80 -26.87
C ILE A 35 9.53 5.25 -26.39
N GLU A 36 9.27 6.26 -27.22
CA GLU A 36 9.55 7.65 -26.84
C GLU A 36 8.56 8.19 -25.82
N ASN A 37 7.28 7.86 -25.96
CA ASN A 37 6.22 8.41 -25.10
C ASN A 37 5.82 7.50 -23.93
N ASP A 38 5.96 6.17 -24.06
CA ASP A 38 5.49 5.23 -23.03
C ASP A 38 6.48 5.04 -21.87
N PHE A 39 7.74 5.48 -22.04
CA PHE A 39 8.81 5.36 -21.05
C PHE A 39 9.28 6.73 -20.54
N GLU A 40 9.17 6.95 -19.23
CA GLU A 40 9.70 8.13 -18.56
C GLU A 40 11.15 7.89 -18.10
N LEU A 41 11.99 8.93 -18.12
CA LEU A 41 13.36 8.85 -17.64
C LEU A 41 13.43 9.16 -16.14
N LEU A 42 13.93 8.22 -15.37
CA LEU A 42 14.36 8.41 -13.98
C LEU A 42 15.89 8.40 -13.93
N MET A 43 16.50 9.41 -13.34
CA MET A 43 17.94 9.43 -13.12
C MET A 43 18.28 8.90 -11.73
N ASP A 44 18.84 7.69 -11.69
CA ASP A 44 19.37 7.11 -10.47
C ASP A 44 20.88 7.43 -10.30
N PRO A 45 21.34 7.87 -9.13
CA PRO A 45 22.74 8.25 -8.93
C PRO A 45 23.72 7.06 -8.89
N VAL A 46 23.23 5.82 -8.76
CA VAL A 46 24.03 4.59 -8.72
C VAL A 46 24.02 3.90 -10.08
N TYR A 47 22.85 3.78 -10.71
CA TYR A 47 22.64 3.04 -11.96
C TYR A 47 22.55 3.92 -13.22
N GLY A 48 22.42 5.24 -13.08
CA GLY A 48 22.30 6.18 -14.19
C GLY A 48 20.88 6.30 -14.73
N ASN A 49 20.72 6.33 -16.04
CA ASN A 49 19.42 6.44 -16.69
C ASN A 49 18.64 5.15 -16.49
N CYS A 50 17.51 5.27 -15.80
CA CYS A 50 16.49 4.25 -15.68
C CYS A 50 15.24 4.66 -16.45
N TYR A 51 14.52 3.70 -17.00
CA TYR A 51 13.32 3.94 -17.79
C TYR A 51 12.10 3.34 -17.10
N MET A 52 11.06 4.14 -16.90
CA MET A 52 9.84 3.77 -16.20
C MET A 52 8.70 3.62 -17.20
N PHE A 53 8.19 2.41 -17.36
CA PHE A 53 6.99 2.14 -18.14
C PHE A 53 5.74 2.38 -17.28
N ASN A 54 4.72 3.03 -17.84
CA ASN A 54 3.44 3.31 -17.19
C ASN A 54 3.50 4.24 -15.97
N SER A 55 4.50 5.13 -15.90
CA SER A 55 4.66 6.13 -14.83
C SER A 55 3.55 7.20 -14.84
N ASN A 56 3.08 7.59 -16.03
CA ASN A 56 2.12 8.67 -16.18
C ASN A 56 0.69 8.25 -15.78
N SER A 57 0.19 8.76 -14.65
CA SER A 57 -1.14 8.47 -14.12
C SER A 57 -2.30 8.97 -14.99
N THR A 58 -2.05 9.87 -15.95
CA THR A 58 -3.09 10.34 -16.89
C THR A 58 -3.44 9.30 -17.95
N ILE A 59 -2.56 8.33 -18.20
CA ILE A 59 -2.74 7.30 -19.23
C ILE A 59 -2.96 5.96 -18.53
N ASN A 60 -4.21 5.52 -18.47
CA ASN A 60 -4.54 4.21 -17.92
C ASN A 60 -4.15 3.08 -18.89
N ARG A 61 -2.99 2.46 -18.65
CA ARG A 61 -2.59 1.21 -19.32
C ARG A 61 -2.97 0.02 -18.45
N THR A 62 -4.02 -0.68 -18.86
CA THR A 62 -4.50 -1.89 -18.18
C THR A 62 -4.24 -3.14 -19.01
N THR A 63 -4.01 -4.26 -18.35
CA THR A 63 -3.85 -5.57 -18.97
C THR A 63 -5.20 -6.28 -19.04
N SER A 64 -5.61 -6.76 -20.22
CA SER A 64 -6.91 -7.42 -20.39
C SER A 64 -6.96 -8.88 -19.92
N ARG A 65 -5.81 -9.58 -19.93
CA ARG A 65 -5.72 -11.02 -19.62
C ARG A 65 -4.39 -11.33 -18.95
N ALA A 66 -4.38 -12.34 -18.08
CA ALA A 66 -3.14 -12.86 -17.51
C ALA A 66 -2.30 -13.59 -18.59
N GLY A 67 -0.97 -13.59 -18.38
CA GLY A 67 -0.02 -14.34 -19.20
C GLY A 67 0.93 -13.47 -20.06
N PRO A 68 2.04 -14.06 -20.55
CA PRO A 68 3.16 -13.32 -21.16
C PRO A 68 2.78 -12.48 -22.38
N ILE A 69 1.91 -13.00 -23.25
CA ILE A 69 1.49 -12.35 -24.50
C ILE A 69 0.75 -11.02 -24.24
N TYR A 70 0.01 -10.95 -23.14
CA TYR A 70 -0.78 -9.78 -22.77
C TYR A 70 -0.04 -8.84 -21.81
N GLY A 71 1.15 -9.24 -21.37
CA GLY A 71 2.04 -8.45 -20.53
C GLY A 71 2.90 -7.48 -21.34
N LEU A 72 4.00 -7.06 -20.72
CA LEU A 72 5.06 -6.26 -21.32
C LEU A 72 6.20 -7.19 -21.77
N SER A 73 6.54 -7.15 -23.05
CA SER A 73 7.66 -7.87 -23.65
C SER A 73 8.67 -6.87 -24.21
N LEU A 74 9.93 -6.98 -23.79
CA LEU A 74 11.02 -6.09 -24.15
C LEU A 74 12.23 -6.87 -24.64
N VAL A 75 12.90 -6.35 -25.65
CA VAL A 75 14.28 -6.75 -25.99
C VAL A 75 15.19 -5.59 -25.62
N ILE A 76 16.10 -5.84 -24.69
CA ILE A 76 16.98 -4.81 -24.11
C ILE A 76 18.43 -5.09 -24.49
N TYR A 77 19.14 -4.04 -24.90
CA TYR A 77 20.57 -4.07 -25.21
C TYR A 77 21.35 -3.26 -24.17
N VAL A 78 22.27 -3.90 -23.47
CA VAL A 78 23.04 -3.29 -22.37
C VAL A 78 24.48 -2.98 -22.73
N ASP A 79 24.94 -3.38 -23.91
CA ASP A 79 26.32 -3.27 -24.39
C ASP A 79 27.38 -3.60 -23.31
N ALA A 80 27.49 -4.88 -22.98
CA ALA A 80 28.37 -5.35 -21.90
C ALA A 80 29.86 -5.12 -22.17
N ASP A 81 30.25 -4.83 -23.42
CA ASP A 81 31.62 -4.50 -23.79
C ASP A 81 32.06 -3.13 -23.27
N ASP A 82 31.11 -2.22 -23.08
CA ASP A 82 31.37 -0.87 -22.59
C ASP A 82 31.41 -0.74 -21.07
N TYR A 83 31.09 -1.83 -20.37
CA TYR A 83 31.07 -1.87 -18.91
C TYR A 83 32.47 -1.69 -18.33
N LEU A 84 32.50 -1.12 -17.13
CA LEU A 84 33.74 -1.08 -16.37
C LEU A 84 34.20 -2.49 -15.96
N PRO A 85 35.52 -2.73 -15.90
CA PRO A 85 36.07 -3.99 -15.43
C PRO A 85 35.72 -4.29 -13.97
N THR A 86 35.27 -3.30 -13.19
CA THR A 86 34.80 -3.48 -11.82
C THR A 86 33.36 -4.00 -11.72
N THR A 87 32.59 -3.98 -12.81
CA THR A 87 31.19 -4.41 -12.83
C THR A 87 31.11 -5.94 -12.81
N LYS A 88 30.50 -6.50 -11.77
CA LYS A 88 30.49 -7.95 -11.53
C LYS A 88 29.45 -8.74 -12.34
N ALA A 89 28.42 -8.07 -12.87
CA ALA A 89 27.30 -8.70 -13.54
C ALA A 89 26.85 -7.89 -14.77
N SER A 90 26.47 -8.59 -15.83
CA SER A 90 25.85 -8.02 -17.03
C SER A 90 24.35 -8.33 -17.05
N GLY A 91 23.53 -7.33 -17.36
CA GLY A 91 22.08 -7.45 -17.37
C GLY A 91 21.36 -6.15 -17.02
N VAL A 92 20.09 -6.30 -16.69
CA VAL A 92 19.19 -5.21 -16.29
C VAL A 92 18.65 -5.48 -14.90
N ARG A 93 18.49 -4.43 -14.11
CA ARG A 93 17.81 -4.46 -12.84
C ARG A 93 16.40 -3.91 -13.05
N LEU A 94 15.40 -4.71 -12.74
CA LEU A 94 13.99 -4.35 -12.90
C LEU A 94 13.31 -4.25 -11.53
N LEU A 95 12.36 -3.33 -11.41
CA LEU A 95 11.55 -3.13 -10.23
C LEU A 95 10.10 -2.90 -10.65
N VAL A 96 9.16 -3.53 -9.95
CA VAL A 96 7.72 -3.28 -10.09
C VAL A 96 7.25 -2.56 -8.84
N HIS A 97 6.58 -1.42 -9.00
CA HIS A 97 6.07 -0.61 -7.90
C HIS A 97 4.77 0.12 -8.28
N SER A 98 4.14 0.77 -7.32
CA SER A 98 2.95 1.61 -7.57
C SER A 98 3.34 2.95 -8.23
N GLN A 99 2.44 3.56 -9.00
CA GLN A 99 2.64 4.86 -9.66
C GLN A 99 3.06 5.99 -8.71
N GLU A 100 2.60 5.94 -7.46
CA GLU A 100 2.85 6.99 -6.47
C GLU A 100 4.07 6.72 -5.57
N GLU A 101 4.71 5.55 -5.71
CA GLU A 101 5.85 5.13 -4.90
C GLU A 101 7.17 5.43 -5.62
N TYR A 102 8.15 5.95 -4.88
CA TYR A 102 9.49 6.14 -5.41
C TYR A 102 10.20 4.80 -5.65
N PRO A 103 10.73 4.54 -6.86
CA PRO A 103 11.45 3.31 -7.15
C PRO A 103 12.83 3.29 -6.48
N PHE A 104 13.08 2.25 -5.67
CA PHE A 104 14.39 1.97 -5.07
C PHE A 104 15.03 0.74 -5.75
N PRO A 105 15.72 0.91 -6.90
CA PRO A 105 16.27 -0.22 -7.64
C PRO A 105 17.30 -0.99 -6.83
N ASP A 106 18.09 -0.33 -5.98
CA ASP A 106 19.12 -0.95 -5.16
C ASP A 106 18.56 -1.92 -4.11
N THR A 107 17.41 -1.63 -3.49
CA THR A 107 16.81 -2.51 -2.46
C THR A 107 15.83 -3.52 -3.03
N ASN A 108 14.94 -3.09 -3.93
CA ASN A 108 13.77 -3.88 -4.35
C ASN A 108 13.93 -4.47 -5.77
N GLY A 109 15.07 -4.24 -6.42
CA GLY A 109 15.29 -4.65 -7.81
C GLY A 109 15.66 -6.13 -8.00
N TYR A 110 15.06 -6.76 -9.00
CA TYR A 110 15.38 -8.10 -9.50
C TYR A 110 16.37 -8.02 -10.67
N ASN A 111 17.22 -9.03 -10.84
CA ASN A 111 18.21 -9.06 -11.91
C ASN A 111 17.73 -9.90 -13.09
N ALA A 112 17.76 -9.34 -14.29
CA ALA A 112 17.54 -10.03 -15.56
C ALA A 112 18.88 -10.14 -16.32
N PRO A 113 19.46 -11.35 -16.44
CA PRO A 113 20.76 -11.56 -17.09
C PRO A 113 20.68 -11.47 -18.62
N THR A 114 21.81 -11.13 -19.25
CA THR A 114 21.99 -11.18 -20.72
C THR A 114 22.01 -12.62 -21.24
N GLY A 115 21.57 -12.82 -22.49
CA GLY A 115 21.57 -14.12 -23.17
C GLY A 115 20.52 -15.11 -22.68
N LEU A 116 19.47 -14.61 -22.01
CA LEU A 116 18.32 -15.38 -21.56
C LEU A 116 17.03 -14.62 -21.87
N LEU A 117 15.96 -15.40 -22.11
CA LEU A 117 14.58 -14.94 -22.03
C LEU A 117 14.18 -15.03 -20.57
N SER A 118 14.04 -13.89 -19.91
CA SER A 118 13.68 -13.80 -18.50
C SER A 118 12.19 -13.47 -18.39
N SER A 119 11.42 -14.37 -17.81
CA SER A 119 9.96 -14.23 -17.68
C SER A 119 9.60 -14.07 -16.20
N PHE A 120 9.00 -12.93 -15.89
CA PHE A 120 8.63 -12.51 -14.54
C PHE A 120 7.11 -12.47 -14.38
N GLY A 121 6.58 -13.35 -13.52
CA GLY A 121 5.18 -13.35 -13.13
C GLY A 121 4.95 -12.43 -11.93
N ILE A 122 4.00 -11.51 -12.02
CA ILE A 122 3.64 -10.57 -10.95
C ILE A 122 2.38 -11.04 -10.24
N ARG A 123 2.37 -10.93 -8.90
CA ARG A 123 1.20 -11.00 -8.04
C ARG A 123 1.11 -9.76 -7.17
N MET A 124 -0.06 -9.13 -7.13
CA MET A 124 -0.27 -7.92 -6.34
C MET A 124 -0.90 -8.27 -4.98
N LYS A 125 -0.36 -7.68 -3.92
CA LYS A 125 -0.88 -7.77 -2.55
C LYS A 125 -1.09 -6.37 -1.97
N LYS A 126 -2.26 -6.13 -1.38
CA LYS A 126 -2.56 -4.92 -0.61
C LYS A 126 -2.53 -5.26 0.87
N ILE A 127 -1.64 -4.61 1.62
CA ILE A 127 -1.51 -4.78 3.06
C ILE A 127 -2.14 -3.57 3.75
N GLU A 128 -3.16 -3.82 4.57
CA GLU A 128 -3.84 -2.82 5.42
C GLU A 128 -3.57 -3.17 6.90
N ARG A 129 -2.79 -2.33 7.59
CA ARG A 129 -2.41 -2.48 8.99
C ARG A 129 -3.25 -1.57 9.89
N LEU A 130 -3.45 -1.98 11.14
CA LEU A 130 -4.15 -1.15 12.12
C LEU A 130 -3.22 -0.10 12.74
N PRO A 131 -3.68 1.15 12.89
CA PRO A 131 -2.94 2.17 13.62
C PRO A 131 -3.00 1.94 15.13
N GLN A 132 -2.26 2.75 15.88
CA GLN A 132 -2.36 2.78 17.33
C GLN A 132 -3.82 3.07 17.76
N PRO A 133 -4.33 2.42 18.82
CA PRO A 133 -3.62 1.59 19.82
C PRO A 133 -3.48 0.09 19.47
N TYR A 134 -4.04 -0.39 18.36
CA TYR A 134 -4.09 -1.82 18.04
C TYR A 134 -2.87 -2.33 17.28
N GLY A 135 -2.23 -1.46 16.49
CA GLY A 135 -0.98 -1.75 15.78
C GLY A 135 -0.05 -0.54 15.77
N ASP A 136 1.07 -0.67 15.06
CA ASP A 136 2.10 0.36 15.01
C ASP A 136 2.43 0.74 13.55
N CYS A 137 1.45 1.39 12.91
CA CYS A 137 1.60 1.93 11.55
C CYS A 137 1.32 3.43 11.51
N ILE A 138 1.84 4.09 10.48
CA ILE A 138 1.60 5.52 10.22
C ILE A 138 0.74 5.71 8.98
N LYS A 139 -0.30 6.56 9.09
CA LYS A 139 -1.20 6.88 7.96
C LYS A 139 -0.58 7.91 7.03
N GLU A 140 0.00 8.96 7.61
CA GLU A 140 0.66 10.05 6.89
C GLU A 140 2.09 10.18 7.42
N GLY A 141 3.02 9.47 6.78
CA GLY A 141 4.42 9.43 7.20
C GLY A 141 5.30 10.56 6.66
N LYS A 142 4.73 11.47 5.87
CA LYS A 142 5.49 12.58 5.26
C LYS A 142 5.80 13.66 6.29
N THR A 143 6.90 13.52 7.00
CA THR A 143 7.45 14.58 7.85
C THR A 143 8.07 15.70 7.00
N LYS A 144 8.32 16.88 7.59
CA LYS A 144 9.02 17.98 6.90
C LYS A 144 10.42 17.59 6.41
N ASP A 145 11.02 16.59 7.05
CA ASP A 145 12.37 16.10 6.77
C ASP A 145 12.39 15.00 5.70
N TYR A 146 11.22 14.58 5.18
CA TYR A 146 11.11 13.57 4.14
C TYR A 146 11.62 14.12 2.79
N ILE A 147 12.64 13.48 2.23
CA ILE A 147 13.34 14.00 1.04
C ILE A 147 12.62 13.71 -0.29
N TYR A 148 11.65 12.78 -0.29
CA TYR A 148 10.88 12.37 -1.48
C TYR A 148 9.47 12.98 -1.48
N LYS A 149 9.34 14.30 -1.41
CA LYS A 149 8.08 15.02 -1.15
C LYS A 149 6.90 14.59 -2.05
N ASP A 150 7.17 14.41 -3.34
CA ASP A 150 6.15 14.11 -4.37
C ASP A 150 5.62 12.67 -4.31
N GLN A 151 6.26 11.79 -3.54
CA GLN A 151 6.00 10.35 -3.52
C GLN A 151 5.36 9.94 -2.20
N ILE A 152 4.59 8.85 -2.18
CA ILE A 152 4.00 8.33 -0.93
C ILE A 152 5.06 7.91 0.07
N TYR A 153 4.69 7.90 1.34
CA TYR A 153 5.61 7.47 2.38
C TYR A 153 5.94 5.97 2.21
N SER A 154 7.23 5.69 2.15
CA SER A 154 7.81 4.35 2.15
C SER A 154 8.82 4.22 3.30
N LEU A 155 8.98 3.00 3.80
CA LEU A 155 9.92 2.72 4.89
C LEU A 155 11.37 3.04 4.47
N GLU A 156 11.77 2.64 3.27
CA GLU A 156 13.09 2.94 2.69
C GLU A 156 13.30 4.45 2.51
N GLY A 157 12.27 5.17 2.08
CA GLY A 157 12.31 6.62 1.98
C GLY A 157 12.54 7.28 3.34
N CYS A 158 11.95 6.75 4.41
CA CYS A 158 12.13 7.26 5.78
C CYS A 158 13.57 7.08 6.26
N TYR A 159 14.12 5.87 6.12
CA TYR A 159 15.50 5.60 6.54
C TYR A 159 16.50 6.45 5.76
N ARG A 160 16.34 6.59 4.44
CA ARG A 160 17.18 7.48 3.62
C ARG A 160 17.06 8.95 4.01
N SER A 161 15.84 9.41 4.31
CA SER A 161 15.60 10.78 4.77
C SER A 161 16.28 11.04 6.11
N CYS A 162 16.14 10.13 7.07
CA CYS A 162 16.78 10.24 8.37
C CYS A 162 18.31 10.23 8.26
N PHE A 163 18.85 9.31 7.46
CA PHE A 163 20.28 9.22 7.16
C PHE A 163 20.81 10.54 6.57
N GLN A 164 20.12 11.08 5.57
CA GLN A 164 20.49 12.33 4.93
C GLN A 164 20.45 13.51 5.91
N MET A 165 19.47 13.54 6.81
CA MET A 165 19.35 14.59 7.82
C MET A 165 20.48 14.53 8.85
N GLU A 166 20.88 13.33 9.30
CA GLU A 166 22.03 13.16 10.21
C GLU A 166 23.34 13.58 9.54
N MET A 167 23.50 13.31 8.25
CA MET A 167 24.65 13.78 7.46
C MET A 167 24.71 15.30 7.38
N ILE A 168 23.58 15.94 7.10
CA ILE A 168 23.50 17.40 7.05
C ILE A 168 23.78 18.02 8.42
N LYS A 169 23.32 17.40 9.52
CA LYS A 169 23.59 17.87 10.89
C LYS A 169 25.07 17.73 11.26
N SER A 170 25.70 16.62 10.89
CA SER A 170 27.08 16.29 11.29
C SER A 170 28.13 16.98 10.42
N CYS A 171 27.92 17.02 9.10
CA CYS A 171 28.91 17.50 8.12
C CYS A 171 28.53 18.83 7.44
N GLY A 172 27.29 19.31 7.61
CA GLY A 172 26.80 20.55 7.00
C GLY A 172 26.40 20.44 5.52
N CYS A 173 26.57 19.27 4.90
CA CYS A 173 26.21 18.97 3.51
C CYS A 173 25.57 17.57 3.40
N GLY A 174 24.77 17.35 2.36
CA GLY A 174 24.10 16.07 2.14
C GLY A 174 24.90 15.12 1.25
N ASP A 175 24.66 13.82 1.39
CA ASP A 175 25.24 12.79 0.52
C ASP A 175 24.74 12.98 -0.92
N PRO A 176 25.63 13.06 -1.93
CA PRO A 176 25.27 13.18 -3.35
C PRO A 176 24.37 12.08 -3.91
N ARG A 177 24.29 10.90 -3.27
CA ARG A 177 23.49 9.76 -3.72
C ARG A 177 22.01 9.90 -3.37
N PHE A 178 21.64 10.86 -2.54
CA PHE A 178 20.26 11.08 -2.15
C PHE A 178 19.85 12.53 -2.48
N PRO A 179 18.56 12.78 -2.73
CA PRO A 179 18.05 14.14 -2.80
C PRO A 179 18.40 14.92 -1.52
N VAL A 180 18.62 16.23 -1.65
CA VAL A 180 18.81 17.12 -0.51
C VAL A 180 17.58 18.01 -0.33
N PRO A 181 17.17 18.30 0.92
CA PRO A 181 16.12 19.29 1.18
C PRO A 181 16.45 20.67 0.59
N GLU A 182 15.41 21.45 0.31
CA GLU A 182 15.53 22.82 -0.20
C GLU A 182 16.43 23.70 0.68
N GLY A 183 17.30 24.50 0.05
CA GLY A 183 18.25 25.36 0.75
C GLY A 183 19.52 24.65 1.27
N ARG A 184 19.66 23.34 1.06
CA ARG A 184 20.89 22.59 1.35
C ARG A 184 21.61 22.19 0.07
N ARG A 185 22.93 21.96 0.18
CA ARG A 185 23.80 21.55 -0.93
C ARG A 185 24.36 20.15 -0.70
N HIS A 186 24.60 19.42 -1.78
CA HIS A 186 25.38 18.20 -1.76
C HIS A 186 26.84 18.47 -1.38
N CYS A 187 27.47 17.49 -0.74
CA CYS A 187 28.90 17.52 -0.46
C CYS A 187 29.69 17.43 -1.78
N ARG A 188 30.67 18.31 -1.98
CA ARG A 188 31.54 18.30 -3.16
C ARG A 188 32.70 17.32 -2.95
N VAL A 189 33.04 16.52 -3.95
CA VAL A 189 34.15 15.56 -3.87
C VAL A 189 35.50 16.28 -3.74
N LYS A 190 35.61 17.48 -4.31
CA LYS A 190 36.80 18.34 -4.18
C LYS A 190 37.06 18.79 -2.73
N GLU A 191 36.04 18.84 -1.88
CA GLU A 191 36.15 19.29 -0.49
C GLU A 191 36.63 18.12 0.40
N ARG A 192 37.94 18.00 0.62
CA ARG A 192 38.55 16.91 1.42
C ARG A 192 37.90 16.73 2.81
N LYS A 193 37.67 17.85 3.52
CA LYS A 193 37.05 17.82 4.86
C LYS A 193 35.63 17.23 4.85
N ALA A 194 34.84 17.56 3.83
CA ALA A 194 33.49 17.04 3.68
C ALA A 194 33.51 15.54 3.35
N ARG A 195 34.42 15.11 2.46
CA ARG A 195 34.60 13.68 2.14
C ARG A 195 34.99 12.84 3.36
N GLU A 196 35.98 13.30 4.12
CA GLU A 196 36.41 12.61 5.35
C GLU A 196 35.29 12.57 6.39
N CYS A 197 34.52 13.65 6.54
CA CYS A 197 33.35 13.66 7.41
C CYS A 197 32.32 12.61 6.97
N LEU A 198 31.99 12.57 5.67
CA LEU A 198 31.03 11.61 5.11
C LEU A 198 31.47 10.16 5.33
N GLU A 199 32.73 9.84 5.02
CA GLU A 199 33.30 8.50 5.26
C GLU A 199 33.26 8.11 6.74
N ASN A 200 33.61 9.04 7.64
CA ASN A 200 33.58 8.80 9.08
C ASN A 200 32.16 8.58 9.61
N VAL A 201 31.19 9.37 9.17
CA VAL A 201 29.80 9.20 9.61
C VAL A 201 29.23 7.90 9.03
N ILE A 202 29.50 7.57 7.76
CA ILE A 202 29.11 6.29 7.16
C ILE A 202 29.69 5.12 7.94
N GLN A 203 30.98 5.15 8.29
CA GLN A 203 31.61 4.08 9.07
C GLN A 203 31.03 3.98 10.48
N LYS A 204 30.83 5.11 11.17
CA LYS A 204 30.25 5.14 12.51
C LYS A 204 28.80 4.68 12.54
N SER A 205 28.01 5.04 11.52
CA SER A 205 26.62 4.66 11.43
C SER A 205 26.42 3.23 10.94
N GLY A 206 27.46 2.57 10.43
CA GLY A 206 27.38 1.26 9.77
C GLY A 206 26.73 1.33 8.38
N GLY A 207 26.78 2.48 7.71
CA GLY A 207 26.12 2.73 6.43
C GLY A 207 24.61 2.93 6.56
N LEU A 208 23.88 2.81 5.45
CA LEU A 208 22.41 2.99 5.39
C LEU A 208 21.65 1.92 6.20
N HIS A 209 22.24 0.73 6.36
CA HIS A 209 21.67 -0.41 7.09
C HIS A 209 22.21 -0.60 8.51
N GLY A 210 23.08 0.30 8.97
CA GLY A 210 23.68 0.17 10.29
C GLY A 210 22.77 0.67 11.41
N SER A 211 23.32 0.72 12.63
CA SER A 211 22.58 0.89 13.89
C SER A 211 22.00 2.30 14.08
N PHE A 212 20.99 2.64 13.28
CA PHE A 212 20.10 3.79 13.50
C PHE A 212 18.95 3.47 14.47
N SER A 213 18.99 2.27 15.07
CA SER A 213 18.02 1.72 16.02
C SER A 213 17.97 2.55 17.31
N GLY A 214 17.33 3.73 17.24
CA GLY A 214 17.16 4.67 18.34
C GLY A 214 17.12 6.15 17.96
N LYS A 215 17.58 6.55 16.76
CA LYS A 215 17.56 7.97 16.32
C LYS A 215 16.48 8.29 15.28
N CYS A 216 15.98 7.29 14.55
CA CYS A 216 14.98 7.45 13.52
C CYS A 216 13.69 6.72 13.95
N ASP A 217 12.57 7.45 14.08
CA ASP A 217 11.23 6.85 14.24
C ASP A 217 10.65 6.56 12.84
N CYS A 218 11.09 5.46 12.24
CA CYS A 218 10.59 4.98 10.96
C CYS A 218 9.73 3.74 11.18
N ARG A 219 8.42 3.88 10.95
CA ARG A 219 7.42 2.81 11.08
C ARG A 219 6.83 2.44 9.74
N GLN A 220 6.20 1.26 9.66
CA GLN A 220 5.58 0.80 8.42
C GLN A 220 4.32 1.63 8.10
N PRO A 221 4.02 1.88 6.81
CA PRO A 221 2.78 2.53 6.43
C PRO A 221 1.57 1.65 6.73
N CYS A 222 0.45 2.28 7.07
CA CYS A 222 -0.80 1.55 7.29
C CYS A 222 -1.38 0.93 6.03
N VAL A 223 -1.13 1.53 4.86
CA VAL A 223 -1.53 0.97 3.56
C VAL A 223 -0.28 0.79 2.72
N GLN A 224 -0.07 -0.40 2.19
CA GLN A 224 1.09 -0.72 1.36
C GLN A 224 0.65 -1.62 0.21
N TYR A 225 1.17 -1.35 -0.99
CA TYR A 225 1.06 -2.22 -2.15
C TYR A 225 2.38 -2.97 -2.31
N VAL A 226 2.31 -4.29 -2.40
CA VAL A 226 3.48 -5.16 -2.57
C VAL A 226 3.28 -5.98 -3.84
N TYR A 227 4.30 -5.99 -4.70
CA TYR A 227 4.32 -6.75 -5.94
C TYR A 227 5.30 -7.90 -5.79
N ASP A 228 4.78 -9.10 -5.55
CA ASP A 228 5.59 -10.31 -5.51
C ASP A 228 5.90 -10.77 -6.94
N MET A 229 7.14 -11.16 -7.18
CA MET A 229 7.61 -11.60 -8.49
C MET A 229 8.10 -13.05 -8.45
N SER A 230 7.59 -13.87 -9.36
CA SER A 230 8.17 -15.18 -9.68
C SER A 230 9.10 -15.06 -10.89
N PHE A 231 10.19 -15.81 -10.89
CA PHE A 231 11.19 -15.78 -11.97
C PHE A 231 11.26 -17.13 -12.68
N SER A 232 11.28 -17.08 -14.00
CA SER A 232 11.58 -18.21 -14.87
C SER A 232 12.47 -17.75 -16.03
N ALA A 233 13.26 -18.66 -16.58
CA ALA A 233 14.18 -18.32 -17.66
C ALA A 233 14.28 -19.42 -18.72
N ALA A 234 14.46 -18.99 -19.97
CA ALA A 234 14.76 -19.85 -21.10
C ALA A 234 15.97 -19.33 -21.88
N LYS A 235 16.61 -20.19 -22.68
CA LYS A 235 17.75 -19.81 -23.51
C LYS A 235 17.30 -18.90 -24.66
N TRP A 236 17.97 -17.76 -24.84
CA TRP A 236 17.69 -16.81 -25.92
C TRP A 236 18.98 -16.09 -26.33
N PRO A 237 19.23 -15.78 -27.62
CA PRO A 237 18.39 -16.07 -28.79
C PRO A 237 18.47 -17.52 -29.27
N THR A 238 17.49 -17.93 -30.08
CA THR A 238 17.59 -19.13 -30.93
C THR A 238 18.23 -18.78 -32.28
N PRO A 239 18.84 -19.75 -32.99
CA PRO A 239 19.46 -19.49 -34.30
C PRO A 239 18.49 -19.02 -35.41
N SER A 240 17.19 -19.08 -35.16
CA SER A 240 16.12 -18.73 -36.09
C SER A 240 15.61 -17.29 -35.93
N ILE A 241 16.21 -16.50 -35.04
CA ILE A 241 15.78 -15.10 -34.84
C ILE A 241 16.37 -14.24 -35.94
N GLU A 242 15.49 -13.66 -36.75
CA GLU A 242 15.79 -12.56 -37.65
C GLU A 242 15.66 -11.26 -36.86
N LEU A 243 16.79 -10.74 -36.37
CA LEU A 243 16.88 -9.35 -35.91
C LEU A 243 17.39 -8.52 -37.10
N ASP A 244 16.64 -7.48 -37.43
CA ASP A 244 16.80 -6.64 -38.64
C ASP A 244 18.15 -5.89 -38.72
N ASP A 245 18.99 -5.97 -37.68
CA ASP A 245 20.17 -5.10 -37.48
C ASP A 245 21.51 -5.87 -37.42
N CYS A 246 21.55 -7.11 -37.92
CA CYS A 246 22.78 -7.90 -37.98
C CYS A 246 23.39 -7.93 -39.39
N ASN A 247 24.38 -7.06 -39.63
CA ASN A 247 25.20 -7.05 -40.86
C ASN A 247 26.28 -8.16 -40.90
N ASP A 248 26.59 -8.77 -39.76
CA ASP A 248 27.64 -9.79 -39.62
C ASP A 248 27.11 -11.22 -39.91
N THR A 249 28.01 -12.21 -39.93
CA THR A 249 27.62 -13.63 -40.00
C THR A 249 26.65 -13.99 -38.86
N ALA A 250 25.67 -14.85 -39.15
CA ALA A 250 24.61 -15.20 -38.19
C ALA A 250 25.16 -15.70 -36.84
N GLU A 251 26.27 -16.46 -36.86
CA GLU A 251 26.91 -16.97 -35.64
C GLU A 251 27.53 -15.86 -34.77
N GLU A 252 28.14 -14.87 -35.41
CA GLU A 252 28.77 -13.75 -34.71
C GLU A 252 27.73 -12.78 -34.13
N CYS A 253 26.65 -12.53 -34.88
CA CYS A 253 25.47 -11.81 -34.40
C CYS A 253 24.87 -12.48 -33.17
N ILE A 254 24.62 -13.79 -33.22
CA ILE A 254 24.08 -14.56 -32.08
C ILE A 254 25.02 -14.47 -30.87
N ARG A 255 26.33 -14.55 -31.09
CA ARG A 255 27.33 -14.41 -30.01
C ARG A 255 27.28 -13.02 -29.37
N LYS A 256 27.20 -11.97 -30.17
CA LYS A 256 27.10 -10.57 -29.70
C LYS A 256 25.79 -10.35 -28.93
N LEU A 257 24.67 -10.82 -29.47
CA LEU A 257 23.35 -10.69 -28.84
C LEU A 257 23.27 -11.45 -27.53
N LYS A 258 23.82 -12.68 -27.48
CA LYS A 258 23.87 -13.47 -26.25
C LYS A 258 24.69 -12.80 -25.15
N LYS A 259 25.70 -12.01 -25.52
CA LYS A 259 26.56 -11.30 -24.56
C LYS A 259 25.94 -9.97 -24.11
N ASN A 260 25.31 -9.23 -25.03
CA ASN A 260 24.97 -7.82 -24.83
C ASN A 260 23.46 -7.55 -24.76
N ALA A 261 22.61 -8.53 -25.06
CA ALA A 261 21.16 -8.35 -25.04
C ALA A 261 20.44 -9.39 -24.17
N LEU A 262 19.21 -9.07 -23.80
CA LEU A 262 18.27 -9.98 -23.14
C LEU A 262 16.86 -9.78 -23.71
N SER A 263 16.04 -10.82 -23.57
CA SER A 263 14.60 -10.73 -23.76
C SER A 263 13.92 -10.81 -22.40
N LEU A 264 12.94 -9.93 -22.18
CA LEU A 264 12.27 -9.76 -20.90
C LEU A 264 10.76 -9.80 -21.10
N GLU A 265 10.08 -10.64 -20.33
CA GLU A 265 8.63 -10.73 -20.30
C GLU A 265 8.13 -10.50 -18.89
N ILE A 266 7.19 -9.58 -18.73
CA ILE A 266 6.62 -9.22 -17.43
C ILE A 266 5.11 -9.24 -17.56
N TYR A 267 4.46 -10.08 -16.75
CA TYR A 267 3.02 -10.31 -16.86
C TYR A 267 2.39 -10.61 -15.52
N PHE A 268 1.08 -10.37 -15.41
CA PHE A 268 0.32 -10.85 -14.26
C PHE A 268 0.08 -12.35 -14.37
N GLU A 269 0.41 -13.09 -13.31
CA GLU A 269 0.12 -14.54 -13.26
C GLU A 269 -1.39 -14.81 -13.21
N GLN A 270 -2.11 -13.96 -12.49
CA GLN A 270 -3.56 -13.98 -12.32
C GLN A 270 -4.05 -12.53 -12.23
N LEU A 271 -5.27 -12.26 -12.70
CA LEU A 271 -5.89 -10.93 -12.64
C LEU A 271 -6.62 -10.66 -11.31
N ASN A 272 -6.34 -11.44 -10.28
CA ASN A 272 -6.80 -11.20 -8.93
C ASN A 272 -5.68 -10.55 -8.11
N TYR A 273 -6.05 -10.04 -6.94
CA TYR A 273 -5.11 -9.54 -5.97
C TYR A 273 -5.48 -9.98 -4.57
N GLU A 274 -4.48 -10.10 -3.72
CA GLU A 274 -4.66 -10.50 -2.34
C GLU A 274 -4.78 -9.25 -1.45
N VAL A 275 -5.74 -9.25 -0.52
CA VAL A 275 -5.87 -8.20 0.48
C VAL A 275 -5.59 -8.80 1.85
N LEU A 276 -4.51 -8.36 2.48
CA LEU A 276 -4.13 -8.72 3.84
C LEU A 276 -4.52 -7.56 4.76
N LYS A 277 -5.64 -7.71 5.47
CA LYS A 277 -6.18 -6.67 6.34
C LYS A 277 -6.18 -7.09 7.80
N GLU A 278 -5.58 -6.28 8.64
CA GLU A 278 -5.67 -6.42 10.10
C GLU A 278 -7.01 -5.90 10.61
N LEU A 279 -7.68 -6.71 11.43
CA LEU A 279 -8.95 -6.38 12.07
C LEU A 279 -8.82 -6.52 13.59
N GLN A 280 -9.59 -5.72 14.32
CA GLN A 280 -9.63 -5.81 15.77
C GLN A 280 -10.22 -7.16 16.16
N ALA A 281 -9.44 -7.98 16.88
CA ALA A 281 -9.91 -9.29 17.34
C ALA A 281 -11.11 -9.19 18.30
N TYR A 282 -11.20 -8.07 19.03
CA TYR A 282 -12.26 -7.84 20.00
C TYR A 282 -12.77 -6.40 19.91
N GLN A 283 -14.05 -6.27 19.56
CA GLN A 283 -14.72 -4.97 19.45
C GLN A 283 -15.37 -4.58 20.77
N TRP A 284 -15.62 -3.28 20.95
CA TRP A 284 -16.33 -2.76 22.13
C TRP A 284 -17.72 -3.40 22.32
N VAL A 285 -18.39 -3.74 21.21
CA VAL A 285 -19.69 -4.43 21.24
C VAL A 285 -19.55 -5.82 21.86
N ASN A 286 -18.50 -6.56 21.51
CA ASN A 286 -18.22 -7.87 22.09
C ASN A 286 -17.89 -7.76 23.58
N LEU A 287 -17.13 -6.72 23.98
CA LEU A 287 -16.86 -6.43 25.40
C LEU A 287 -18.12 -6.24 26.21
N MET A 288 -19.05 -5.44 25.69
CA MET A 288 -20.31 -5.16 26.37
C MET A 288 -21.24 -6.37 26.39
N ALA A 289 -21.25 -7.17 25.32
CA ALA A 289 -22.00 -8.41 25.26
C ALA A 289 -21.48 -9.43 26.28
N ASP A 290 -20.16 -9.63 26.38
CA ASP A 290 -19.58 -10.58 27.33
C ASP A 290 -19.72 -10.09 28.76
N PHE A 291 -19.52 -8.79 29.03
CA PHE A 291 -19.71 -8.22 30.36
C PHE A 291 -21.18 -8.32 30.81
N GLY A 292 -22.12 -7.95 29.93
CA GLY A 292 -23.55 -8.08 30.19
C GLY A 292 -23.99 -9.55 30.34
N GLY A 293 -23.43 -10.45 29.53
CA GLY A 293 -23.68 -11.88 29.59
C GLY A 293 -23.21 -12.50 30.91
N GLN A 294 -22.00 -12.16 31.36
CA GLN A 294 -21.47 -12.64 32.65
C GLN A 294 -22.26 -12.05 33.84
N LEU A 295 -22.56 -10.74 33.83
CA LEU A 295 -23.36 -10.14 34.91
C LEU A 295 -24.79 -10.67 34.96
N GLY A 296 -25.40 -10.89 33.80
CA GLY A 296 -26.73 -11.49 33.68
C GLY A 296 -26.75 -12.94 34.14
N LEU A 297 -25.73 -13.73 33.80
CA LEU A 297 -25.64 -15.14 34.20
C LEU A 297 -25.37 -15.33 35.70
N TRP A 298 -24.40 -14.60 36.26
CA TRP A 298 -23.95 -14.82 37.64
C TRP A 298 -24.77 -14.06 38.68
N MET A 299 -25.20 -12.83 38.36
CA MET A 299 -25.93 -11.98 39.32
C MET A 299 -27.39 -11.73 38.93
N GLY A 300 -27.84 -12.19 37.76
CA GLY A 300 -29.17 -11.85 37.24
C GLY A 300 -29.34 -10.35 36.96
N VAL A 301 -28.23 -9.60 36.87
CA VAL A 301 -28.25 -8.15 36.71
C VAL A 301 -28.48 -7.83 35.24
N SER A 302 -29.48 -6.99 34.98
CA SER A 302 -29.78 -6.47 33.65
C SER A 302 -29.67 -4.95 33.66
N VAL A 303 -29.73 -4.33 32.48
CA VAL A 303 -29.80 -2.86 32.38
C VAL A 303 -30.99 -2.31 33.17
N ILE A 304 -32.09 -3.06 33.26
CA ILE A 304 -33.29 -2.69 34.02
C ILE A 304 -32.98 -2.65 35.52
N THR A 305 -32.27 -3.64 36.07
CA THR A 305 -31.94 -3.66 37.50
C THR A 305 -30.97 -2.53 37.88
N ILE A 306 -30.06 -2.14 36.97
CA ILE A 306 -29.20 -0.96 37.18
C ILE A 306 -30.03 0.33 37.25
N ILE A 307 -30.99 0.50 36.34
CA ILE A 307 -31.89 1.66 36.35
C ILE A 307 -32.70 1.72 37.65
N GLU A 308 -33.20 0.58 38.12
CA GLU A 308 -33.95 0.49 39.37
C GLU A 308 -33.12 0.93 40.58
N VAL A 309 -31.87 0.47 40.67
CA VAL A 309 -30.95 0.88 41.74
C VAL A 309 -30.65 2.40 41.68
N LEU A 310 -30.49 2.97 40.48
CA LEU A 310 -30.28 4.41 40.32
C LEU A 310 -31.49 5.23 40.76
N VAL A 311 -32.72 4.78 40.44
CA VAL A 311 -33.96 5.42 40.90
C VAL A 311 -34.06 5.33 42.42
N LEU A 312 -33.76 4.17 43.01
CA LEU A 312 -33.74 3.99 44.46
C LEU A 312 -32.75 4.94 45.13
N ILE A 313 -31.51 5.03 44.62
CA ILE A 313 -30.49 5.96 45.14
C ILE A 313 -30.98 7.40 45.04
N TYR A 314 -31.58 7.80 43.93
CA TYR A 314 -32.13 9.14 43.75
C TYR A 314 -33.24 9.45 44.77
N GLU A 315 -34.17 8.52 45.00
CA GLU A 315 -35.22 8.67 45.99
C GLU A 315 -34.66 8.75 47.42
N VAL A 316 -33.68 7.92 47.76
CA VAL A 316 -32.99 7.95 49.05
C VAL A 316 -32.28 9.29 49.26
N ILE A 317 -31.60 9.82 48.25
CA ILE A 317 -30.96 11.14 48.30
C ILE A 317 -32.02 12.23 48.51
N LYS A 318 -33.15 12.19 47.79
CA LYS A 318 -34.26 13.15 47.94
C LYS A 318 -34.84 13.12 49.36
N ILE A 319 -35.02 11.93 49.95
CA ILE A 319 -35.51 11.75 51.31
C ILE A 319 -34.47 12.25 52.34
N CYS A 320 -33.19 11.96 52.13
CA CYS A 320 -32.11 12.45 53.00
C CYS A 320 -31.94 13.98 52.93
N CYS A 321 -32.10 14.58 51.75
CA CYS A 321 -32.07 16.03 51.57
C CYS A 321 -33.33 16.72 52.14
N THR A 322 -34.51 16.09 52.10
CA THR A 322 -35.74 16.63 52.72
C THR A 322 -35.75 16.48 54.23
N ARG A 323 -35.15 15.42 54.80
CA ARG A 323 -34.96 15.28 56.27
C ARG A 323 -34.03 16.33 56.90
N ARG A 324 -33.20 17.03 56.10
CA ARG A 324 -32.41 18.19 56.58
C ARG A 324 -33.22 19.50 56.66
N LYS A 325 -34.45 19.56 56.14
CA LYS A 325 -35.37 20.67 56.44
C LYS A 325 -36.32 20.24 57.55
N LYS A 326 -36.12 20.76 58.77
CA LYS A 326 -37.09 20.64 59.87
C LYS A 326 -38.48 21.08 59.37
N PRO A 327 -39.56 20.33 59.66
CA PRO A 327 -40.90 20.81 59.37
C PRO A 327 -41.27 21.87 60.41
N THR A 328 -41.49 23.11 59.98
CA THR A 328 -42.31 24.06 60.75
C THR A 328 -43.76 23.59 60.65
N MET A 329 -44.29 23.18 61.80
CA MET A 329 -45.67 22.76 62.01
C MET A 329 -46.64 23.87 61.58
N ASN A 330 -47.62 23.56 60.73
CA ASN A 330 -48.86 24.35 60.65
C ASN A 330 -50.06 23.41 60.58
N LYS A 331 -51.00 23.63 61.51
CA LYS A 331 -52.23 22.86 61.72
C LYS A 331 -53.34 23.36 60.80
N HIS A 332 -54.28 22.44 60.53
CA HIS A 332 -55.59 22.56 59.85
C HIS A 332 -55.54 22.21 58.35
N HIS A 333 -56.39 21.33 57.79
CA HIS A 333 -57.79 21.03 58.12
C HIS A 333 -58.13 19.55 57.80
N ARG A 334 -59.01 18.97 58.63
CA ARG A 334 -59.62 17.62 58.50
C ARG A 334 -60.70 17.60 57.40
N ARG A 335 -60.78 16.54 56.58
CA ARG A 335 -62.02 15.80 56.20
C ARG A 335 -61.67 14.49 55.47
N SER A 336 -62.25 13.40 55.98
CA SER A 336 -62.28 12.04 55.43
C SER A 336 -63.37 11.90 54.37
N ILE A 337 -63.24 10.91 53.47
CA ILE A 337 -64.29 9.94 53.10
C ILE A 337 -63.58 8.67 52.58
N TYR A 338 -64.12 7.54 53.00
CA TYR A 338 -63.76 6.14 52.83
C TYR A 338 -64.32 5.64 51.47
N ASP A 339 -63.62 4.82 50.68
CA ASP A 339 -63.93 3.38 50.52
C ASP A 339 -63.03 2.66 49.48
N ASP A 340 -63.06 1.35 49.63
CA ASP A 340 -62.24 0.26 49.16
C ASP A 340 -62.48 -0.20 47.70
N SER A 341 -61.49 -0.95 47.20
CA SER A 341 -61.49 -2.00 46.16
C SER A 341 -62.44 -1.92 44.94
N THR A 342 -61.88 -1.98 43.71
CA THR A 342 -61.98 -3.13 42.76
C THR A 342 -61.46 -2.80 41.35
N VAL A 343 -61.04 -3.88 40.71
CA VAL A 343 -60.43 -4.09 39.38
C VAL A 343 -61.24 -3.49 38.21
N GLU A 344 -60.56 -2.85 37.25
CA GLU A 344 -60.79 -3.11 35.81
C GLU A 344 -59.69 -2.49 34.92
N MET A 345 -59.06 -3.35 34.11
CA MET A 345 -58.09 -2.99 33.08
C MET A 345 -58.87 -2.86 31.77
N THR A 346 -59.27 -1.65 31.39
CA THR A 346 -59.94 -1.41 30.09
C THR A 346 -58.95 -0.82 29.08
N ILE A 347 -58.57 -1.66 28.12
CA ILE A 347 -57.84 -1.31 26.90
C ILE A 347 -58.73 -0.37 26.07
N LYS A 348 -58.26 0.84 25.77
CA LYS A 348 -58.89 1.73 24.77
C LYS A 348 -58.31 1.45 23.39
N ILE A 349 -59.06 0.73 22.57
CA ILE A 349 -58.84 0.57 21.13
C ILE A 349 -59.50 1.76 20.42
N HIS A 350 -58.78 2.40 19.49
CA HIS A 350 -59.34 3.37 18.53
C HIS A 350 -60.10 2.64 17.40
N PRO A 351 -61.27 3.14 16.95
CA PRO A 351 -62.04 2.50 15.88
C PRO A 351 -61.48 2.82 14.48
N PRO A 352 -61.56 1.89 13.51
CA PRO A 352 -61.32 2.17 12.10
C PRO A 352 -62.61 2.61 11.39
N ASN A 353 -62.45 3.52 10.43
CA ASN A 353 -63.52 4.10 9.63
C ASN A 353 -63.85 3.20 8.42
N GLN A 354 -65.14 3.06 8.12
CA GLN A 354 -65.71 2.27 7.02
C GLN A 354 -65.39 2.88 5.65
N ASN A 355 -65.12 2.02 4.65
CA ASN A 355 -65.91 1.91 3.40
C ASN A 355 -65.37 0.80 2.48
N ASN A 356 -66.23 -0.19 2.23
CA ASN A 356 -66.16 -1.26 1.20
C ASN A 356 -66.70 -0.74 -0.16
N PRO A 357 -66.80 -1.53 -1.28
CA PRO A 357 -66.54 -2.96 -1.49
C PRO A 357 -65.77 -3.32 -2.80
N LYS A 358 -65.34 -4.59 -2.98
CA LYS A 358 -65.83 -5.53 -4.03
C LYS A 358 -65.05 -6.86 -4.14
N ASP A 359 -65.85 -7.93 -4.07
CA ASP A 359 -65.86 -9.16 -4.87
C ASP A 359 -64.96 -10.40 -4.60
N SER A 360 -65.69 -11.54 -4.48
CA SER A 360 -65.40 -12.95 -4.83
C SER A 360 -64.53 -13.81 -3.88
N ILE A 361 -65.12 -14.67 -3.04
CA ILE A 361 -65.52 -16.10 -3.25
C ILE A 361 -64.32 -17.09 -3.29
N ALA A 362 -64.18 -17.94 -2.26
CA ALA A 362 -64.18 -19.42 -2.32
C ALA A 362 -63.46 -20.10 -1.11
N THR A 363 -64.26 -20.79 -0.31
CA THR A 363 -64.09 -22.13 0.33
C THR A 363 -62.75 -22.65 0.89
N ALA A 364 -62.90 -23.22 2.09
CA ALA A 364 -61.99 -24.01 2.93
C ALA A 364 -61.30 -25.21 2.25
N HIS A 365 -60.13 -25.59 2.78
CA HIS A 365 -59.82 -26.96 3.22
C HIS A 365 -58.57 -27.00 4.13
N SER A 366 -58.63 -27.89 5.12
CA SER A 366 -57.56 -28.30 6.03
C SER A 366 -56.57 -29.24 5.34
N GLU A 367 -55.28 -29.17 5.67
CA GLU A 367 -54.44 -30.34 5.95
C GLU A 367 -53.07 -29.90 6.52
N ASN A 368 -52.54 -30.75 7.39
CA ASN A 368 -51.24 -30.64 8.04
C ASN A 368 -50.10 -30.75 7.02
N ASP A 369 -48.93 -30.19 7.33
CA ASP A 369 -47.65 -30.94 7.30
C ASP A 369 -46.50 -30.08 7.87
N ASP A 370 -45.55 -30.80 8.44
CA ASP A 370 -44.31 -30.38 9.09
C ASP A 370 -43.38 -29.57 8.18
N GLU A 371 -42.71 -28.53 8.70
CA GLU A 371 -41.24 -28.37 8.68
C GLU A 371 -40.78 -26.94 9.07
N CYS A 372 -39.61 -26.92 9.69
CA CYS A 372 -38.94 -25.79 10.32
C CYS A 372 -38.28 -24.87 9.26
N SER A 373 -38.73 -23.62 9.14
CA SER A 373 -38.14 -22.63 8.23
C SER A 373 -37.20 -21.66 8.96
N GLN A 374 -35.93 -21.70 8.56
CA GLN A 374 -34.93 -20.66 8.78
C GLN A 374 -35.30 -19.41 7.96
N ASN A 375 -35.54 -18.27 8.62
CA ASN A 375 -35.69 -16.99 7.93
C ASN A 375 -34.33 -16.30 7.75
N SER A 376 -33.87 -16.35 6.51
CA SER A 376 -32.89 -15.47 5.89
C SER A 376 -33.38 -14.02 5.94
N TYR A 377 -32.60 -13.12 6.55
CA TYR A 377 -32.77 -11.69 6.35
C TYR A 377 -31.85 -11.26 5.21
N ALA A 378 -32.49 -10.86 4.11
CA ALA A 378 -31.88 -10.24 2.94
C ALA A 378 -31.18 -8.94 3.35
N MET A 379 -29.87 -8.87 3.14
CA MET A 379 -29.13 -7.62 3.16
C MET A 379 -29.09 -7.09 1.72
N GLU A 380 -29.62 -5.90 1.57
CA GLU A 380 -29.77 -5.13 0.34
C GLU A 380 -28.40 -4.93 -0.32
N ASN A 381 -28.16 -5.62 -1.43
CA ASN A 381 -26.99 -5.41 -2.28
C ASN A 381 -27.11 -4.05 -2.99
N HIS A 382 -26.56 -3.00 -2.37
CA HIS A 382 -26.05 -1.89 -3.14
C HIS A 382 -24.87 -2.39 -3.96
N LEU A 383 -25.15 -2.81 -5.19
CA LEU A 383 -24.17 -3.09 -6.22
C LEU A 383 -23.51 -1.77 -6.64
N HIS A 384 -22.67 -1.21 -5.77
CA HIS A 384 -21.58 -0.38 -6.25
C HIS A 384 -20.67 -1.31 -7.01
N ARG A 385 -20.77 -1.27 -8.34
CA ARG A 385 -19.71 -1.70 -9.24
C ARG A 385 -18.50 -0.81 -8.93
N HIS A 386 -17.76 -1.16 -7.87
CA HIS A 386 -16.36 -0.85 -7.81
C HIS A 386 -15.77 -1.64 -8.96
N ASP A 387 -15.58 -0.98 -10.10
CA ASP A 387 -14.56 -1.42 -11.02
C ASP A 387 -13.31 -1.57 -10.16
N ALA A 388 -12.90 -2.81 -9.94
CA ALA A 388 -11.66 -3.10 -9.24
C ALA A 388 -10.55 -2.65 -10.18
N GLU A 389 -10.27 -1.34 -10.16
CA GLU A 389 -9.05 -0.77 -10.71
C GLU A 389 -7.91 -1.45 -9.95
N ILE A 390 -7.31 -2.47 -10.58
CA ILE A 390 -6.01 -2.98 -10.18
C ILE A 390 -5.10 -1.75 -10.24
N PRO A 391 -4.51 -1.26 -9.13
CA PRO A 391 -3.64 -0.10 -9.18
C PRO A 391 -2.56 -0.36 -10.23
N ASN A 392 -2.49 0.58 -11.17
CA ASN A 392 -1.57 0.56 -12.29
C ASN A 392 -0.15 0.32 -11.75
N SER A 393 0.46 -0.79 -12.13
CA SER A 393 1.86 -1.06 -11.80
C SER A 393 2.77 -0.27 -12.74
N VAL A 394 3.82 0.29 -12.17
CA VAL A 394 4.94 0.91 -12.89
C VAL A 394 6.09 -0.07 -12.89
N ILE A 395 6.74 -0.20 -14.04
CA ILE A 395 7.91 -1.04 -14.18
C ILE A 395 9.11 -0.17 -14.50
N THR A 396 10.07 -0.15 -13.59
CA THR A 396 11.30 0.62 -13.70
C THR A 396 12.46 -0.29 -14.07
N PHE A 397 13.18 0.06 -15.14
CA PHE A 397 14.33 -0.67 -15.64
C PHE A 397 15.59 0.18 -15.53
N CYS A 398 16.65 -0.37 -14.95
CA CYS A 398 17.96 0.25 -14.87
C CYS A 398 19.01 -0.70 -15.42
N ALA A 399 19.96 -0.23 -16.22
CA ALA A 399 21.09 -1.07 -16.60
C ALA A 399 21.92 -1.46 -15.36
N HIS A 400 22.54 -2.65 -15.35
CA HIS A 400 23.50 -3.01 -14.29
C HIS A 400 24.77 -2.16 -14.30
N CYS A 401 24.96 -1.33 -15.35
CA CYS A 401 26.07 -0.41 -15.44
C CYS A 401 26.01 0.61 -14.30
N SER A 402 26.67 0.31 -13.19
CA SER A 402 26.93 1.33 -12.18
C SER A 402 27.80 2.38 -12.86
N LEU A 403 27.30 3.62 -12.89
CA LEU A 403 28.10 4.78 -13.25
C LEU A 403 29.24 4.88 -12.23
N ASN A 404 30.34 4.18 -12.48
CA ASN A 404 31.66 4.62 -12.09
C ASN A 404 32.33 4.93 -13.46
N ILE A 405 33.05 6.04 -13.58
CA ILE A 405 33.69 6.41 -14.85
C ILE A 405 34.97 5.59 -15.04
N LYS A 406 35.23 5.23 -16.31
CA LYS A 406 36.50 4.74 -16.85
C LYS A 406 37.59 5.77 -16.45
N GLN A 407 38.61 5.34 -15.72
CA GLN A 407 39.76 6.20 -15.39
C GLN A 407 40.42 6.78 -16.64
#